data_AF-A0A816V0P2-F1
#
_entry.id   AF-A0A816V0P2-F1
#
_cell.length_a   1.000
_cell.length_b   1.000
_cell.length_c   1.000
_cell.angle_alpha   90.00
_cell.angle_beta   90.00
_cell.angle_gamma   90.00
#
_symmetry.space_group_name_H-M   'P 1'
#
loop_
_entity.id
_entity.type
_entity.pdbx_description
1 polymer ?
#
loop_
_entity_poly.entity_id
_entity_poly.type
_entity_poly.pdbx_seq_one_letter_code
_entity_poly.pdbx_strand_id
1 'polypeptide(L)'
;MFGSINLLDIMGTDYGDYTREVLRKVFTEDERKNCILPPRREYLKREPLDEDKYKLCMNAVRIKFKLDSVNFGLFYKSLLRRKITD
;
A
#
# COMPACT_ATOMS: atom_id res chain seq x y z
N MET A 1 -15.65 -13.30 7.76
CA MET A 1 -15.82 -11.84 7.91
C MET A 1 -14.47 -11.25 8.29
N PHE A 2 -13.84 -10.47 7.42
CA PHE A 2 -12.77 -9.57 7.85
C PHE A 2 -13.42 -8.64 8.87
N GLY A 3 -13.10 -8.81 10.17
CA GLY A 3 -13.54 -7.86 11.20
C GLY A 3 -13.20 -6.45 10.73
N SER A 4 -14.07 -5.49 11.01
CA SER A 4 -14.03 -4.12 10.51
C SER A 4 -12.75 -3.40 10.93
N ILE A 5 -11.61 -3.69 10.29
CA ILE A 5 -10.34 -3.05 10.57
C ILE A 5 -10.48 -1.61 10.07
N ASN A 6 -10.54 -0.67 11.01
CA ASN A 6 -10.40 0.73 10.67
C ASN A 6 -8.93 1.01 10.36
N LEU A 7 -8.60 1.18 9.08
CA LEU A 7 -7.22 1.39 8.64
C LEU A 7 -6.59 2.64 9.27
N LEU A 8 -7.40 3.63 9.63
CA LEU A 8 -6.92 4.88 10.25
C LEU A 8 -6.42 4.69 11.68
N ASP A 9 -6.82 3.62 12.36
CA ASP A 9 -6.41 3.32 13.74
C ASP A 9 -5.09 2.53 13.80
N ILE A 10 -4.56 2.13 12.64
CA ILE A 10 -3.27 1.45 12.55
C ILE A 10 -2.17 2.39 13.05
N MET A 11 -1.31 1.87 13.94
CA MET A 11 -0.13 2.59 14.40
C MET A 11 0.94 2.60 13.32
N GLY A 12 1.67 3.71 13.22
CA GLY A 12 2.88 3.80 12.41
C GLY A 12 3.61 5.10 12.73
N THR A 13 4.92 5.03 12.87
CA THR A 13 5.76 6.17 13.28
C THR A 13 5.96 7.19 12.17
N ASP A 14 5.97 6.72 10.92
CA ASP A 14 6.11 7.54 9.73
C ASP A 14 5.27 6.99 8.56
N TYR A 15 5.31 7.69 7.43
CA TYR A 15 4.55 7.35 6.23
C TYR A 15 4.86 5.94 5.72
N GLY A 16 6.12 5.51 5.79
CA GLY A 16 6.57 4.22 5.30
C GLY A 16 6.13 3.10 6.23
N ASP A 17 6.33 3.29 7.53
CA ASP A 17 5.94 2.33 8.56
C ASP A 17 4.42 2.09 8.58
N TYR A 18 3.62 3.16 8.63
CA TYR A 18 2.16 3.06 8.56
C TYR A 18 1.69 2.39 7.27
N THR A 19 2.31 2.73 6.12
CA THR A 19 1.95 2.10 4.84
C THR A 19 2.21 0.59 4.87
N ARG A 20 3.35 0.15 5.42
CA ARG A 20 3.64 -1.29 5.54
C ARG A 20 2.64 -1.99 6.43
N GLU A 21 2.27 -1.40 7.56
CA GLU A 21 1.28 -1.98 8.46
C GLU A 21 -0.10 -2.08 7.83
N VAL A 22 -0.55 -1.03 7.13
CA VAL A 22 -1.80 -1.06 6.35
C VAL A 22 -1.76 -2.18 5.31
N LEU A 23 -0.67 -2.30 4.54
CA LEU A 23 -0.51 -3.37 3.57
C LEU A 23 -0.51 -4.77 4.21
N ARG A 24 0.10 -4.93 5.39
CA ARG A 24 0.10 -6.20 6.15
C ARG A 24 -1.28 -6.60 6.67
N LYS A 25 -2.15 -5.63 6.95
CA LYS A 25 -3.53 -5.88 7.40
C LYS A 25 -4.49 -6.18 6.26
N VAL A 26 -4.26 -5.59 5.08
CA VAL A 26 -5.14 -5.75 3.92
C VAL A 26 -4.75 -6.93 3.02
N PHE A 27 -3.44 -7.19 2.89
CA PHE A 27 -2.91 -8.26 2.03
C PHE A 27 -2.26 -9.37 2.85
N THR A 28 -2.51 -10.60 2.42
CA THR A 28 -1.88 -11.80 2.96
C THR A 28 -0.36 -11.77 2.72
N GLU A 29 0.38 -12.57 3.50
CA GLU A 29 1.82 -12.70 3.31
C GLU A 29 2.17 -13.26 1.93
N ASP A 30 1.35 -14.16 1.39
CA ASP A 30 1.54 -14.73 0.06
C ASP A 30 1.39 -13.67 -1.04
N GLU A 31 0.28 -12.90 -1.00
CA GLU A 31 0.05 -11.76 -1.92
C GLU A 31 1.24 -10.77 -1.87
N ARG A 32 1.76 -10.43 -0.68
CA ARG A 32 2.88 -9.49 -0.56
C ARG A 32 4.21 -10.02 -1.10
N LYS A 33 4.42 -11.34 -1.14
CA LYS A 33 5.66 -11.96 -1.65
C LYS A 33 5.62 -12.23 -3.15
N ASN A 34 4.46 -12.66 -3.64
CA ASN A 34 4.29 -13.16 -5.00
C ASN A 34 3.77 -12.08 -5.96
N CYS A 35 3.00 -11.10 -5.47
CA CYS A 35 2.45 -10.03 -6.30
C CYS A 35 3.33 -8.78 -6.35
N ILE A 36 2.97 -7.86 -7.24
CA ILE A 36 3.63 -6.55 -7.40
C ILE A 36 2.67 -5.40 -7.11
N LEU A 37 3.21 -4.25 -6.69
CA LEU A 37 2.41 -3.03 -6.58
C LEU A 37 1.89 -2.61 -7.97
N PRO A 38 0.60 -2.27 -8.11
CA PRO A 38 0.10 -1.65 -9.33
C PRO A 38 0.58 -0.20 -9.44
N PRO A 39 0.72 0.37 -10.65
CA PRO A 39 0.29 -0.19 -11.92
C PRO A 39 1.25 -1.27 -12.43
N ARG A 40 0.67 -2.28 -13.08
CA ARG A 40 1.40 -3.40 -13.69
C ARG A 40 2.48 -2.85 -14.61
N ARG A 41 3.73 -3.27 -14.40
CA ARG A 41 4.78 -3.10 -15.41
C ARG A 41 4.73 -4.34 -16.31
N GLU A 42 4.49 -4.15 -17.60
CA GLU A 42 4.29 -5.24 -18.58
C GLU A 42 5.44 -6.26 -18.60
N TYR A 43 6.64 -5.85 -18.21
CA TYR A 43 7.83 -6.70 -18.13
C TYR A 43 7.93 -7.57 -16.87
N LEU A 44 7.06 -7.38 -15.88
CA LEU A 44 7.05 -8.20 -14.67
C LEU A 44 6.09 -9.39 -14.87
N LYS A 45 6.63 -10.61 -14.85
CA LYS A 45 5.85 -11.88 -14.92
C LYS A 45 5.01 -12.17 -13.66
N ARG A 46 4.85 -11.19 -12.77
CA ARG A 46 4.15 -11.34 -11.49
C ARG A 46 2.78 -10.68 -11.58
N GLU A 47 1.79 -11.30 -10.95
CA GLU A 47 0.44 -10.74 -10.88
C GLU A 47 0.44 -9.46 -10.02
N PRO A 48 -0.31 -8.42 -10.39
CA PRO A 48 -0.47 -7.25 -9.54
C PRO A 48 -1.31 -7.57 -8.32
N LEU A 49 -1.11 -6.82 -7.23
CA LEU A 49 -2.07 -6.83 -6.13
C LEU A 49 -3.44 -6.35 -6.63
N ASP A 50 -4.49 -6.82 -5.95
CA ASP A 50 -5.85 -6.34 -6.12
C ASP A 50 -5.88 -4.80 -6.08
N GLU A 51 -6.32 -4.20 -7.18
CA GLU A 51 -6.22 -2.75 -7.39
C GLU A 51 -7.12 -1.97 -6.44
N ASP A 52 -8.29 -2.52 -6.08
CA ASP A 52 -9.25 -1.86 -5.20
C ASP A 52 -8.78 -1.90 -3.75
N LYS A 53 -8.27 -3.05 -3.28
CA LYS A 53 -7.58 -3.16 -1.98
C LYS A 53 -6.39 -2.22 -1.90
N TYR A 54 -5.63 -2.09 -2.98
CA TYR A 54 -4.46 -1.21 -3.00
C TYR A 54 -4.86 0.26 -2.96
N LYS A 55 -5.87 0.68 -3.73
CA LYS A 55 -6.44 2.04 -3.66
C LYS A 55 -6.96 2.36 -2.26
N LEU A 56 -7.62 1.40 -1.60
CA LEU A 56 -8.08 1.53 -0.22
C LEU A 56 -6.90 1.82 0.73
N CYS A 57 -5.82 1.03 0.63
CA CYS A 57 -4.61 1.24 1.43
C CYS A 57 -4.02 2.65 1.21
N MET A 58 -3.89 3.04 -0.06
CA MET A 58 -3.30 4.32 -0.42
C MET A 58 -4.17 5.51 0.03
N ASN A 59 -5.50 5.36 -0.02
CA ASN A 59 -6.42 6.37 0.50
C ASN A 59 -6.32 6.51 2.03
N ALA A 60 -6.15 5.40 2.76
CA ALA A 60 -5.93 5.44 4.20
C ALA A 60 -4.64 6.19 4.57
N VAL A 61 -3.55 5.97 3.82
CA VAL A 61 -2.28 6.72 3.99
C VAL A 61 -2.48 8.20 3.71
N ARG A 62 -3.16 8.53 2.61
CA ARG A 62 -3.45 9.91 2.23
C ARG A 62 -4.21 10.66 3.32
N ILE A 63 -5.26 10.04 3.87
CA ILE A 63 -6.11 10.62 4.91
C ILE A 63 -5.32 10.77 6.22
N LYS A 64 -4.63 9.71 6.67
CA LYS A 64 -3.87 9.70 7.93
C LYS A 64 -2.83 10.82 8.00
N PHE A 65 -2.11 11.04 6.90
CA PHE A 65 -1.03 12.04 6.82
C PHE A 65 -1.45 13.36 6.18
N LYS A 66 -2.74 13.54 5.85
CA LYS A 66 -3.28 14.74 5.18
C LYS A 66 -2.47 15.14 3.94
N LEU A 67 -2.07 14.15 3.15
CA LEU A 67 -1.27 14.38 1.94
C LEU A 67 -2.15 15.01 0.85
N ASP A 68 -1.71 16.17 0.34
CA ASP A 68 -2.26 16.76 -0.87
C ASP A 68 -1.82 15.95 -2.10
N SER A 69 -2.47 16.21 -3.25
CA SER A 69 -2.25 15.44 -4.47
C SER A 69 -0.79 15.44 -4.95
N VAL A 70 -0.04 16.52 -4.68
CA VAL A 70 1.38 16.64 -5.11
C VAL A 70 2.26 15.77 -4.23
N ASN A 71 2.19 15.91 -2.90
CA ASN A 71 2.99 15.11 -1.98
C ASN A 71 2.62 13.63 -2.04
N PHE A 72 1.34 13.32 -2.25
CA PHE A 72 0.87 11.96 -2.47
C PHE A 72 1.43 11.35 -3.76
N GLY A 73 1.49 12.11 -4.85
CA GLY A 73 2.08 11.65 -6.11
C GLY A 73 3.59 11.38 -6.01
N LEU A 74 4.32 12.20 -5.25
CA LEU A 74 5.75 11.98 -4.96
C LEU A 74 5.97 10.71 -4.11
N PHE A 75 5.16 10.53 -3.07
CA PHE A 75 5.16 9.32 -2.24
C PHE A 75 4.88 8.07 -3.06
N TYR A 76 3.83 8.09 -3.89
CA TYR A 76 3.42 6.96 -4.72
C TYR A 76 4.54 6.52 -5.67
N LYS A 77 5.21 7.47 -6.33
CA LYS A 77 6.37 7.20 -7.19
C LYS A 77 7.55 6.60 -6.42
N SER A 78 7.78 7.04 -5.19
CA SER A 78 8.82 6.49 -4.29
C SER A 78 8.50 5.05 -3.89
N LEU A 79 7.23 4.77 -3.53
CA LEU A 79 6.77 3.45 -3.12
C LEU A 79 6.90 2.42 -4.26
N LEU A 80 6.53 2.79 -5.49
CA LEU A 80 6.68 1.94 -6.67
C LEU A 80 8.15 1.63 -7.05
N ARG A 81 9.11 2.38 -6.53
CA ARG A 81 10.54 2.10 -6.71
C ARG A 81 11.10 1.17 -5.63
N ARG A 82 10.43 1.02 -4.49
CA ARG A 82 10.85 0.14 -3.38
C ARG A 82 10.19 -1.23 -3.52
N LYS A 83 10.95 -2.30 -3.27
CA LYS A 83 10.37 -3.64 -3.10
C LYS A 83 9.50 -3.63 -1.84
N ILE A 84 8.33 -4.29 -1.89
CA ILE A 84 7.42 -4.45 -0.72
C ILE A 84 8.10 -5.28 0.41
N THR A 85 9.22 -5.94 0.10
CA THR A 85 9.84 -7.01 0.87
C THR A 85 10.87 -6.58 1.93
N ASP A 86 11.02 -5.27 2.22
CA ASP A 86 11.92 -4.74 3.27
C ASP A 86 11.12 -4.14 4.45
#